data_AF-A0A7C0Y4A7-F1
#
_entry.id   AF-A0A7C0Y4A7-F1
#
_cell.length_a   1.000
_cell.length_b   1.000
_cell.length_c   1.000
_cell.angle_alpha   90.00
_cell.angle_beta   90.00
_cell.angle_gamma   90.00
#
_symmetry.space_group_name_H-M   'P 1'
#
loop_
_entity.id
_entity.type
_entity.pdbx_description
1 polymer ?
#
loop_
_entity_poly.entity_id
_entity_poly.type
_entity_poly.pdbx_seq_one_letter_code
_entity_poly.pdbx_strand_id
1 'polypeptide(L)'
;VDPYKPGSHTGSIIAEEVKAVGASGSIVNHSEHRLRLADIGMVLERLRETGLTALLCTDTVETTKAGAALSPEILAIEPPELIGTGIPVSKAKPEVVTGAVEAVKRINPRVHVLCGAGISTGDDVAKAIELGTEGVLLASAYVKAKDPKKLLSGMAEAALKAWERR
;
A
#
# COMPACT_ATOMS: atom_id res chain seq x y z
N VAL A 1 1.09 -9.57 9.82
CA VAL A 1 2.14 -10.59 10.02
C VAL A 1 3.14 -10.04 11.01
N ASP A 2 3.53 -10.85 11.97
CA ASP A 2 4.43 -10.50 13.06
C ASP A 2 5.87 -10.96 12.74
N PRO A 3 6.90 -10.35 13.36
CA PRO A 3 8.30 -10.54 12.98
C PRO A 3 8.89 -11.90 13.38
N TYR A 4 8.07 -12.83 13.86
CA TYR A 4 8.53 -14.07 14.48
C TYR A 4 8.70 -15.22 13.50
N LYS A 5 9.51 -16.20 13.91
CA LYS A 5 9.60 -17.52 13.28
C LYS A 5 8.68 -18.52 14.03
N PRO A 6 8.41 -19.70 13.47
CA PRO A 6 7.71 -20.77 14.18
C PRO A 6 8.35 -21.03 15.55
N GLY A 7 7.53 -21.00 16.60
CA GLY A 7 8.01 -21.11 17.98
C GLY A 7 7.01 -20.57 19.00
N SER A 8 7.52 -20.22 20.18
CA SER A 8 6.72 -19.79 21.33
C SER A 8 6.28 -18.33 21.24
N HIS A 9 5.32 -18.03 20.36
CA HIS A 9 4.79 -16.68 20.10
C HIS A 9 3.26 -16.65 20.13
N THR A 10 2.65 -17.19 21.20
CA THR A 10 1.19 -17.28 21.36
C THR A 10 0.49 -15.95 21.06
N GLY A 11 -0.51 -15.99 20.17
CA GLY A 11 -1.30 -14.82 19.76
C GLY A 11 -0.72 -14.03 18.59
N SER A 12 0.43 -14.45 18.06
CA SER A 12 1.04 -13.84 16.87
C SER A 12 0.60 -14.55 15.59
N ILE A 13 0.64 -13.84 14.47
CA ILE A 13 0.37 -14.33 13.11
C ILE A 13 1.68 -14.31 12.31
N ILE A 14 2.30 -15.46 12.09
CA ILE A 14 3.58 -15.57 11.37
C ILE A 14 3.39 -15.77 9.85
N ALA A 15 4.42 -15.45 9.07
CA ALA A 15 4.37 -15.50 7.61
C ALA A 15 4.08 -16.91 7.06
N GLU A 16 4.61 -17.94 7.70
CA GLU A 16 4.45 -19.35 7.32
C GLU A 16 3.00 -19.80 7.41
N GLU A 17 2.29 -19.42 8.47
CA GLU A 17 0.87 -19.73 8.65
C GLU A 17 0.02 -19.01 7.60
N VAL A 18 0.34 -17.74 7.33
CA VAL A 18 -0.31 -16.96 6.28
C VAL A 18 -0.08 -17.59 4.89
N LYS A 19 1.12 -18.09 4.62
CA LYS A 19 1.42 -18.83 3.39
C LYS A 19 0.67 -20.15 3.32
N ALA A 20 0.60 -20.90 4.42
CA ALA A 20 -0.05 -22.20 4.50
C ALA A 20 -1.56 -22.14 4.22
N VAL A 21 -2.23 -21.03 4.56
CA VAL A 21 -3.65 -20.80 4.23
C VAL A 21 -3.88 -20.30 2.80
N GLY A 22 -2.83 -20.24 1.98
CA GLY A 22 -2.92 -19.89 0.55
C GLY A 22 -2.89 -18.39 0.25
N ALA A 23 -2.53 -17.54 1.22
CA ALA A 23 -2.37 -16.11 0.94
C ALA A 23 -1.19 -15.86 -0.03
N SER A 24 -1.27 -14.76 -0.76
CA SER A 24 -0.23 -14.34 -1.71
C SER A 24 0.65 -13.19 -1.20
N GLY A 25 0.27 -12.58 -0.07
CA GLY A 25 0.97 -11.44 0.49
C GLY A 25 0.37 -10.94 1.80
N SER A 26 0.95 -9.88 2.34
CA SER A 26 0.45 -9.19 3.53
C SER A 26 0.70 -7.69 3.45
N ILE A 27 -0.23 -6.92 4.04
CA ILE A 27 -0.03 -5.49 4.30
C ILE A 27 0.75 -5.35 5.61
N VAL A 28 1.74 -4.48 5.61
CA VAL A 28 2.69 -4.25 6.71
C VAL A 28 2.68 -2.77 7.09
N ASN A 29 2.72 -2.48 8.39
CA ASN A 29 2.85 -1.12 8.93
C ASN A 29 1.71 -0.15 8.52
N HIS A 30 0.48 -0.66 8.38
CA HIS A 30 -0.69 0.21 8.15
C HIS A 30 -0.81 1.25 9.30
N SER A 31 -1.41 2.40 9.02
CA SER A 31 -1.55 3.51 9.98
C SER A 31 -2.25 3.08 11.29
N GLU A 32 -3.15 2.10 11.21
CA GLU A 32 -3.90 1.49 12.33
C GLU A 32 -3.15 0.31 13.00
N HIS A 33 -1.99 -0.09 12.48
CA HIS A 33 -1.14 -1.16 13.01
C HIS A 33 0.35 -0.88 12.73
N ARG A 34 0.86 0.22 13.31
CA ARG A 34 2.24 0.68 13.12
C ARG A 34 3.24 -0.21 13.83
N LEU A 35 4.38 -0.45 13.18
CA LEU A 35 5.46 -1.29 13.66
C LEU A 35 6.72 -0.46 13.92
N ARG A 36 7.66 -1.01 14.71
CA ARG A 36 9.00 -0.44 14.83
C ARG A 36 9.82 -0.76 13.58
N LEU A 37 10.78 0.09 13.23
CA LEU A 37 11.62 -0.11 12.04
C LEU A 37 12.31 -1.48 12.01
N ALA A 38 12.82 -1.94 13.17
CA ALA A 38 13.43 -3.26 13.28
C ALA A 38 12.42 -4.39 12.96
N ASP A 39 11.20 -4.28 13.48
CA ASP A 39 10.13 -5.25 13.24
C ASP A 39 9.70 -5.24 11.77
N ILE A 40 9.63 -4.07 11.12
CA ILE A 40 9.36 -3.98 9.68
C ILE A 40 10.42 -4.76 8.89
N GLY A 41 11.70 -4.54 9.17
CA GLY A 41 12.80 -5.27 8.51
C GLY A 41 12.66 -6.78 8.66
N MET A 42 12.37 -7.25 9.87
CA MET A 42 12.14 -8.67 10.15
C MET A 42 10.90 -9.22 9.42
N VAL A 43 9.77 -8.51 9.44
CA VAL A 43 8.55 -8.94 8.74
C VAL A 43 8.79 -9.03 7.23
N LEU A 44 9.46 -8.05 6.62
CA LEU A 44 9.77 -8.08 5.19
C LEU A 44 10.68 -9.27 4.83
N GLU A 45 11.64 -9.60 5.69
CA GLU A 45 12.46 -10.81 5.53
C GLU A 45 11.62 -12.09 5.62
N ARG A 46 10.72 -12.20 6.62
CA ARG A 46 9.81 -13.36 6.75
C ARG A 46 8.91 -13.54 5.51
N LEU A 47 8.33 -12.46 5.01
CA LEU A 47 7.47 -12.49 3.82
C LEU A 47 8.27 -12.94 2.59
N ARG A 48 9.49 -12.43 2.41
CA ARG A 48 10.37 -12.82 1.30
C ARG A 48 10.75 -14.30 1.35
N GLU A 49 11.14 -14.81 2.52
CA GLU A 49 11.52 -16.22 2.69
C GLU A 49 10.35 -17.18 2.40
N THR A 50 9.12 -16.75 2.63
CA THR A 50 7.90 -17.55 2.39
C THR A 50 7.31 -17.33 0.99
N GLY A 51 7.93 -16.48 0.17
CA GLY A 51 7.44 -16.10 -1.15
C GLY A 51 6.06 -15.42 -1.09
N LEU A 52 5.83 -14.61 -0.04
CA LEU A 52 4.68 -13.73 0.11
C LEU A 52 5.07 -12.31 -0.31
N THR A 53 4.16 -11.64 -1.01
CA THR A 53 4.34 -10.23 -1.41
C THR A 53 4.15 -9.31 -0.21
N ALA A 54 5.09 -8.39 0.01
CA ALA A 54 4.94 -7.35 1.02
C ALA A 54 4.42 -6.04 0.40
N LEU A 55 3.33 -5.52 0.97
CA LEU A 55 2.86 -4.16 0.76
C LEU A 55 3.12 -3.36 2.03
N LEU A 56 4.10 -2.46 2.00
CA LEU A 56 4.49 -1.63 3.14
C LEU A 56 3.78 -0.27 3.09
N CYS A 57 2.99 0.03 4.11
CA CYS A 57 2.35 1.35 4.26
C CYS A 57 3.30 2.36 4.93
N THR A 58 3.23 3.61 4.49
CA THR A 58 4.02 4.74 4.98
C THR A 58 3.16 6.01 4.98
N ASP A 59 3.52 7.01 5.79
CA ASP A 59 2.70 8.21 6.03
C ASP A 59 3.30 9.51 5.50
N THR A 60 4.61 9.57 5.25
CA THR A 60 5.30 10.73 4.68
C THR A 60 6.29 10.32 3.59
N VAL A 61 6.82 11.31 2.86
CA VAL A 61 7.88 11.07 1.87
C VAL A 61 9.16 10.54 2.54
N GLU A 62 9.45 10.95 3.77
CA GLU A 62 10.61 10.49 4.56
C GLU A 62 10.46 9.01 4.96
N THR A 63 9.29 8.63 5.48
CA THR A 63 9.04 7.23 5.84
C THR A 63 8.94 6.35 4.59
N THR A 64 8.44 6.89 3.47
CA THR A 64 8.51 6.25 2.14
C THR A 64 9.96 6.00 1.70
N LYS A 65 10.85 6.99 1.83
CA LYS A 65 12.29 6.84 1.51
C LYS A 65 12.93 5.71 2.33
N ALA A 66 12.64 5.69 3.63
CA ALA A 66 13.12 4.63 4.52
C ALA A 66 12.57 3.26 4.10
N GLY A 67 11.27 3.18 3.81
CA GLY A 67 10.63 1.95 3.33
C GLY A 67 11.22 1.44 2.02
N ALA A 68 11.54 2.33 1.07
CA ALA A 68 12.16 1.96 -0.21
C ALA A 68 13.53 1.29 -0.03
N ALA A 69 14.31 1.73 0.95
CA ALA A 69 15.60 1.13 1.26
C ALA A 69 15.47 -0.31 1.80
N LEU A 70 14.34 -0.65 2.43
CA LEU A 70 14.05 -2.02 2.91
C LEU A 70 13.57 -2.97 1.81
N SER A 71 13.38 -2.46 0.58
CA SER A 71 13.04 -3.25 -0.62
C SER A 71 11.83 -4.19 -0.46
N PRO A 72 10.64 -3.67 -0.06
CA PRO A 72 9.38 -4.42 -0.22
C PRO A 72 9.03 -4.52 -1.71
N GLU A 73 8.09 -5.40 -2.08
CA GLU A 73 7.58 -5.46 -3.44
C GLU A 73 6.72 -4.23 -3.78
N ILE A 74 5.94 -3.75 -2.80
CA ILE A 74 5.01 -2.63 -2.97
C ILE A 74 5.13 -1.66 -1.78
N LEU A 75 5.10 -0.36 -2.07
CA LEU A 75 4.94 0.72 -1.08
C LEU A 75 3.60 1.44 -1.30
N ALA A 76 2.87 1.70 -0.22
CA ALA A 76 1.69 2.56 -0.23
C ALA A 76 1.94 3.81 0.62
N ILE A 77 1.87 5.00 0.01
CA ILE A 77 1.89 6.28 0.72
C ILE A 77 0.46 6.69 1.10
N GLU A 78 0.22 6.85 2.40
CA GLU A 78 -1.11 7.07 2.99
C GLU A 78 -1.05 8.08 4.16
N PRO A 79 -1.22 9.38 3.90
CA PRO A 79 -1.28 10.39 4.96
C PRO A 79 -2.46 10.13 5.91
N PRO A 80 -2.22 9.85 7.22
CA PRO A 80 -3.26 9.40 8.15
C PRO A 80 -4.43 10.36 8.30
N GLU A 81 -4.19 11.67 8.19
CA GLU A 81 -5.19 12.73 8.29
C GLU A 81 -6.25 12.68 7.17
N LEU A 82 -6.00 11.94 6.09
CA LEU A 82 -6.94 11.74 4.99
C LEU A 82 -7.67 10.39 5.07
N ILE A 83 -7.30 9.51 6.00
CA ILE A 83 -7.88 8.17 6.11
C ILE A 83 -9.33 8.27 6.59
N GLY A 84 -10.24 7.67 5.85
CA GLY A 84 -11.67 7.62 6.18
C GLY A 84 -12.44 8.92 5.96
N THR A 85 -11.80 10.03 5.56
CA THR A 85 -12.46 11.33 5.36
C THR A 85 -13.21 11.45 4.05
N GLY A 86 -12.83 10.65 3.04
CA GLY A 86 -13.31 10.79 1.66
C GLY A 86 -12.64 11.92 0.88
N ILE A 87 -11.62 12.58 1.46
CA ILE A 87 -10.81 13.59 0.78
C ILE A 87 -9.60 12.89 0.13
N PRO A 88 -9.56 12.73 -1.20
CA PRO A 88 -8.57 11.88 -1.86
C PRO A 88 -7.17 12.52 -1.85
N VAL A 89 -6.16 11.74 -1.43
CA VAL A 89 -4.76 12.20 -1.42
C VAL A 89 -4.28 12.69 -2.78
N SER A 90 -4.74 12.05 -3.87
CA SER A 90 -4.35 12.38 -5.24
C SER A 90 -4.80 13.77 -5.71
N LYS A 91 -5.77 14.38 -5.02
CA LYS A 91 -6.24 15.75 -5.30
C LYS A 91 -5.86 16.73 -4.20
N ALA A 92 -5.92 16.31 -2.94
CA ALA A 92 -5.67 17.19 -1.80
C ALA A 92 -4.18 17.41 -1.51
N LYS A 93 -3.34 16.40 -1.76
CA LYS A 93 -1.89 16.43 -1.52
C LYS A 93 -1.12 15.73 -2.66
N PRO A 94 -1.28 16.14 -3.93
CA PRO A 94 -0.61 15.51 -5.06
C PRO A 94 0.92 15.49 -4.92
N GLU A 95 1.50 16.51 -4.28
CA GLU A 95 2.94 16.62 -3.99
C GLU A 95 3.48 15.53 -3.08
N VAL A 96 2.66 15.00 -2.17
CA VAL A 96 3.04 13.86 -1.32
C VAL A 96 3.14 12.59 -2.17
N VAL A 97 2.21 12.43 -3.12
CA VAL A 97 2.20 11.28 -4.04
C VAL A 97 3.38 11.34 -5.01
N THR A 98 3.59 12.47 -5.69
CA THR A 98 4.70 12.61 -6.65
C THR A 98 6.05 12.53 -5.94
N GLY A 99 6.21 13.18 -4.79
CA GLY A 99 7.42 13.11 -3.99
C GLY A 99 7.76 11.70 -3.50
N ALA A 100 6.74 10.91 -3.14
CA ALA A 100 6.89 9.49 -2.82
C ALA A 100 7.33 8.68 -4.04
N VAL A 101 6.66 8.83 -5.19
CA VAL A 101 7.00 8.13 -6.43
C VAL A 101 8.45 8.42 -6.84
N GLU A 102 8.84 9.69 -6.90
CA GLU A 102 10.20 10.09 -7.26
C GLU A 102 11.25 9.54 -6.29
N ALA A 103 10.97 9.61 -4.99
CA ALA A 103 11.85 9.08 -3.96
C ALA A 103 12.07 7.57 -4.10
N VAL A 104 10.99 6.80 -4.29
CA VAL A 104 11.07 5.35 -4.45
C VAL A 104 11.81 5.00 -5.73
N LYS A 105 11.46 5.61 -6.87
CA LYS A 105 12.12 5.30 -8.16
C LYS A 105 13.60 5.63 -8.17
N ARG A 106 14.03 6.65 -7.41
CA ARG A 106 15.46 6.96 -7.22
C ARG A 106 16.19 5.95 -6.34
N ILE A 107 15.56 5.47 -5.27
CA ILE A 107 16.19 4.57 -4.29
C ILE A 107 16.16 3.11 -4.76
N ASN A 108 15.00 2.63 -5.20
CA ASN A 108 14.81 1.28 -5.69
C ASN A 108 13.69 1.25 -6.75
N PRO A 109 14.03 1.36 -8.06
CA PRO A 109 13.05 1.44 -9.14
C PRO A 109 12.20 0.18 -9.31
N ARG A 110 12.60 -0.95 -8.70
CA ARG A 110 11.86 -2.22 -8.75
C ARG A 110 10.64 -2.23 -7.82
N VAL A 111 10.57 -1.31 -6.85
CA VAL A 111 9.43 -1.23 -5.94
C VAL A 111 8.26 -0.55 -6.66
N HIS A 112 7.09 -1.20 -6.61
CA HIS A 112 5.85 -0.62 -7.08
C HIS A 112 5.32 0.39 -6.07
N VAL A 113 4.78 1.51 -6.56
CA VAL A 113 4.27 2.58 -5.69
C VAL A 113 2.76 2.71 -5.86
N LEU A 114 2.02 2.58 -4.77
CA LEU A 114 0.60 2.89 -4.67
C LEU A 114 0.42 4.14 -3.81
N CYS A 115 -0.75 4.77 -3.89
CA CYS A 115 -1.20 5.71 -2.86
C CYS A 115 -2.56 5.30 -2.30
N GLY A 116 -2.83 5.70 -1.07
CA GLY A 116 -4.13 5.49 -0.43
C GLY A 116 -4.55 6.70 0.39
N ALA A 117 -5.58 6.52 1.22
CA ALA A 117 -6.32 7.58 1.91
C ALA A 117 -7.26 8.42 1.01
N GLY A 118 -8.55 8.36 1.34
CA GLY A 118 -9.61 9.20 0.75
C GLY A 118 -10.03 8.89 -0.70
N ILE A 119 -9.38 7.94 -1.38
CA ILE A 119 -9.76 7.50 -2.74
C ILE A 119 -11.18 6.94 -2.72
N SER A 120 -12.08 7.54 -3.50
CA SER A 120 -13.51 7.21 -3.45
C SER A 120 -14.19 7.08 -4.81
N THR A 121 -13.54 7.54 -5.88
CA THR A 121 -14.08 7.55 -7.25
C THR A 121 -13.05 7.06 -8.27
N GLY A 122 -13.51 6.72 -9.48
CA GLY A 122 -12.61 6.41 -10.60
C GLY A 122 -11.71 7.58 -10.98
N ASP A 123 -12.18 8.82 -10.87
CA ASP A 123 -11.37 10.01 -11.13
C ASP A 123 -10.21 10.16 -10.15
N ASP A 124 -10.41 9.78 -8.88
CA ASP A 124 -9.34 9.79 -7.88
C ASP A 124 -8.25 8.77 -8.22
N VAL A 125 -8.66 7.61 -8.74
CA VAL A 125 -7.77 6.53 -9.20
C VAL A 125 -7.00 6.96 -10.45
N ALA A 126 -7.70 7.49 -11.46
CA ALA A 126 -7.05 8.01 -12.66
C ALA A 126 -6.02 9.07 -12.30
N LYS A 127 -6.39 9.99 -11.38
CA LYS A 127 -5.46 11.03 -10.92
C LYS A 127 -4.24 10.46 -10.22
N ALA A 128 -4.38 9.42 -9.40
CA ALA A 128 -3.25 8.76 -8.76
C ALA A 128 -2.26 8.18 -9.79
N ILE A 129 -2.78 7.47 -10.81
CA ILE A 129 -1.96 6.90 -11.88
C ILE A 129 -1.23 7.98 -12.68
N GLU A 130 -1.91 9.09 -13.01
CA GLU A 130 -1.30 10.25 -13.68
C GLU A 130 -0.13 10.86 -12.88
N LEU A 131 -0.20 10.82 -11.54
CA LEU A 131 0.87 11.29 -10.66
C LEU A 131 2.03 10.29 -10.54
N GLY A 132 1.96 9.16 -11.23
CA GLY A 132 3.05 8.20 -11.37
C GLY A 132 2.90 6.94 -10.53
N THR A 133 1.81 6.78 -9.76
CA THR A 133 1.54 5.53 -9.05
C THR A 133 1.19 4.40 -10.02
N GLU A 134 1.29 3.17 -9.52
CA GLU A 134 0.99 1.93 -10.25
C GLU A 134 -0.31 1.29 -9.74
N GLY A 135 -1.06 2.03 -8.93
CA GLY A 135 -2.35 1.64 -8.38
C GLY A 135 -2.71 2.44 -7.13
N VAL A 136 -3.72 1.95 -6.42
CA VAL A 136 -4.27 2.56 -5.20
C VAL A 136 -4.56 1.54 -4.11
N LEU A 137 -4.57 1.99 -2.85
CA LEU A 137 -5.08 1.24 -1.69
C LEU A 137 -6.28 2.00 -1.10
N LEU A 138 -7.43 1.32 -0.95
CA LEU A 138 -8.67 1.93 -0.49
C LEU A 138 -9.54 0.95 0.31
N ALA A 139 -10.41 1.47 1.17
CA ALA A 139 -11.30 0.67 2.01
C ALA A 139 -12.72 1.22 2.07
N SER A 140 -12.94 2.33 2.78
CA SER A 140 -14.27 2.81 3.18
C SER A 140 -15.24 3.03 2.00
N ALA A 141 -14.76 3.59 0.88
CA ALA A 141 -15.57 3.84 -0.30
C ALA A 141 -16.16 2.54 -0.88
N TYR A 142 -15.34 1.48 -0.98
CA TYR A 142 -15.79 0.17 -1.47
C TYR A 142 -16.64 -0.57 -0.43
N VAL A 143 -16.15 -0.68 0.81
CA VAL A 143 -16.79 -1.47 1.87
C VAL A 143 -18.19 -0.92 2.22
N LYS A 144 -18.40 0.39 2.12
CA LYS A 144 -19.68 1.05 2.45
C LYS A 144 -20.53 1.37 1.22
N ALA A 145 -20.13 0.95 0.02
CA ALA A 145 -20.87 1.24 -1.20
C ALA A 145 -22.22 0.51 -1.21
N LYS A 146 -23.26 1.18 -1.73
CA LYS A 146 -24.54 0.54 -2.04
C LYS A 146 -24.42 -0.52 -3.14
N ASP A 147 -23.50 -0.29 -4.08
CA ASP A 147 -23.17 -1.22 -5.16
C ASP A 147 -21.63 -1.30 -5.30
N PRO A 148 -20.97 -2.16 -4.49
CA PRO A 148 -19.50 -2.28 -4.48
C PRO A 148 -18.94 -2.74 -5.82
N LYS A 149 -19.65 -3.63 -6.53
CA LYS A 149 -19.22 -4.14 -7.84
C LYS A 149 -19.16 -3.02 -8.86
N LYS A 150 -20.23 -2.23 -8.99
CA LYS A 150 -20.26 -1.09 -9.92
C LYS A 150 -19.16 -0.07 -9.60
N LEU A 151 -18.95 0.23 -8.31
CA LEU A 151 -17.91 1.16 -7.89
C LEU A 151 -16.51 0.65 -8.28
N LEU A 152 -16.19 -0.59 -7.93
CA LEU A 152 -14.88 -1.17 -8.18
C LEU A 152 -14.60 -1.36 -9.68
N SER A 153 -15.61 -1.79 -10.46
CA SER A 153 -15.50 -1.87 -11.92
C SER A 153 -15.18 -0.50 -12.52
N GLY A 154 -15.88 0.56 -12.10
CA GLY A 154 -15.62 1.91 -12.59
C GLY A 154 -14.22 2.42 -12.22
N MET A 155 -13.74 2.11 -11.00
CA MET A 155 -12.37 2.41 -10.58
C MET A 155 -11.33 1.67 -11.42
N ALA A 156 -11.54 0.37 -11.69
CA ALA A 156 -10.64 -0.43 -12.49
C ALA A 156 -10.57 0.04 -13.96
N GLU A 157 -11.71 0.38 -14.56
CA GLU A 157 -11.76 0.97 -15.90
C GLU A 157 -11.03 2.31 -15.98
N ALA A 158 -11.19 3.17 -14.96
CA ALA A 158 -10.48 4.44 -14.88
C ALA A 158 -8.97 4.24 -14.73
N ALA A 159 -8.54 3.26 -13.92
CA ALA A 159 -7.14 2.90 -13.77
C ALA A 159 -6.51 2.46 -15.10
N LEU A 160 -7.17 1.57 -15.84
CA LEU A 160 -6.70 1.09 -17.15
C LEU A 160 -6.57 2.24 -18.16
N LYS A 161 -7.62 3.06 -18.29
CA LYS A 161 -7.61 4.21 -19.21
C LYS A 161 -6.53 5.23 -18.87
N ALA A 162 -6.28 5.47 -17.58
CA ALA A 162 -5.21 6.38 -17.15
C ALA A 162 -3.83 5.79 -17.40
N TRP A 163 -3.65 4.49 -17.16
CA TRP A 163 -2.40 3.78 -17.39
C TRP A 163 -1.99 3.78 -18.87
N GLU A 164 -2.95 3.53 -19.77
CA GLU A 164 -2.70 3.53 -21.23
C GLU A 164 -2.31 4.90 -21.80
N ARG A 165 -2.61 5.99 -21.09
CA ARG A 165 -2.29 7.36 -21.51
C ARG A 165 -0.93 7.85 -21.02
N ARG A 166 -0.34 7.16 -20.05
CA ARG A 166 0.91 7.50 -19.39
C ARG A 166 2.11 6.98 -20.19
#